data_AF-A0A1A7ZEU0-F1
#
_entry.id   AF-A0A1A7ZEU0-F1
#
_cell.length_a   1.000
_cell.length_b   1.000
_cell.length_c   1.000
_cell.angle_alpha   90.00
_cell.angle_beta   90.00
_cell.angle_gamma   90.00
#
_symmetry.space_group_name_H-M   'P 1'
#
loop_
_entity.id
_entity.type
_entity.pdbx_description
1 polymer ?
#
loop_
_entity_poly.entity_id
_entity_poly.type
_entity_poly.pdbx_seq_one_letter_code
_entity_poly.pdbx_strand_id
1 'polypeptide(L)'
;LITAHSEMGKYKDMLKYALDQIDTAREMEDPDYLTEGYLNLARSNEKLCDFQKTVSYCKTCLNMQGTTVSLQLNGQVCLSMGNAYLGLSVFQKALESYEKALRYAHNNDDKML
;
A
#
# COMPACT_ATOMS: atom_id res chain seq x y z
N LEU A 1 -12.60 -8.64 -1.10
CA LEU A 1 -13.35 -7.62 -1.88
C LEU A 1 -12.42 -6.74 -2.70
N ILE A 2 -11.42 -6.10 -2.10
CA ILE A 2 -10.53 -5.15 -2.78
C ILE A 2 -9.78 -5.79 -3.97
N THR A 3 -9.23 -7.00 -3.83
CA THR A 3 -8.61 -7.74 -4.95
C THR A 3 -9.60 -8.01 -6.08
N ALA A 4 -10.83 -8.43 -5.77
CA ALA A 4 -11.86 -8.69 -6.78
C ALA A 4 -12.26 -7.41 -7.55
N HIS A 5 -12.40 -6.26 -6.85
CA HIS A 5 -12.64 -4.98 -7.50
C HIS A 5 -11.44 -4.52 -8.34
N SER A 6 -10.21 -4.81 -7.92
CA SER A 6 -8.99 -4.56 -8.70
C SER A 6 -9.04 -5.30 -10.03
N GLU A 7 -9.33 -6.60 -10.01
CA GLU A 7 -9.43 -7.43 -11.23
C GLU A 7 -10.56 -6.97 -12.17
N MET A 8 -11.62 -6.39 -11.61
CA MET A 8 -12.73 -5.81 -12.38
C MET A 8 -12.47 -4.37 -12.86
N GLY A 9 -11.31 -3.77 -12.55
CA GLY A 9 -11.00 -2.38 -12.87
C GLY A 9 -11.83 -1.34 -12.09
N LYS A 10 -12.53 -1.75 -11.03
CA LYS A 10 -13.43 -0.92 -10.22
C LYS A 10 -12.67 -0.18 -9.11
N TYR A 11 -11.68 0.62 -9.50
CA TYR A 11 -10.74 1.25 -8.56
C TYR A 11 -11.39 2.32 -7.65
N LYS A 12 -12.47 2.97 -8.09
CA LYS A 12 -13.25 3.88 -7.24
C LYS A 12 -13.98 3.14 -6.11
N ASP A 13 -14.44 1.92 -6.38
CA ASP A 13 -15.06 1.10 -5.35
C ASP A 13 -13.98 0.62 -4.36
N MET A 14 -12.80 0.23 -4.84
CA MET A 14 -11.66 -0.09 -3.95
C MET A 14 -11.32 1.08 -3.02
N LEU A 15 -11.30 2.31 -3.55
CA LEU A 15 -11.06 3.52 -2.76
C LEU A 15 -12.13 3.69 -1.66
N LYS A 16 -13.41 3.49 -2.00
CA LYS A 16 -14.50 3.57 -1.04
C LYS A 16 -14.34 2.53 0.07
N TYR A 17 -14.11 1.26 -0.30
CA TYR A 17 -13.93 0.19 0.68
C TYR A 17 -12.69 0.39 1.57
N ALA A 18 -11.62 0.97 1.04
CA ALA A 18 -10.43 1.29 1.82
C ALA A 18 -10.70 2.39 2.87
N LEU A 19 -11.53 3.39 2.54
CA LEU A 19 -11.96 4.41 3.50
C LEU A 19 -12.85 3.81 4.60
N ASP A 20 -13.84 3.00 4.21
CA ASP A 20 -14.73 2.31 5.15
C ASP A 20 -13.92 1.39 6.10
N GLN A 21 -12.90 0.70 5.58
CA GLN A 21 -11.96 -0.12 6.36
C GLN A 21 -11.19 0.72 7.39
N ILE A 22 -10.67 1.89 7.00
CA ILE A 22 -9.92 2.77 7.90
C ILE A 22 -10.80 3.28 9.04
N ASP A 23 -12.04 3.68 8.74
CA ASP A 23 -12.96 4.19 9.76
C ASP A 23 -13.34 3.08 10.75
N THR A 24 -13.63 1.87 10.23
CA THR A 24 -13.89 0.69 11.07
C THR A 24 -12.68 0.34 11.94
N ALA A 25 -11.47 0.35 11.37
CA ALA A 25 -10.24 0.06 12.12
C ALA A 25 -9.99 1.04 13.27
N ARG A 26 -10.32 2.32 13.07
CA ARG A 26 -10.24 3.33 14.14
C ARG A 26 -11.25 3.09 15.25
N GLU A 27 -12.49 2.74 14.90
CA GLU A 27 -13.53 2.41 15.88
C GLU A 27 -13.15 1.17 16.71
N MET A 28 -12.47 0.21 16.09
CA MET A 28 -12.00 -1.01 16.75
C MET A 28 -10.66 -0.84 17.49
N GLU A 29 -9.99 0.31 17.33
CA GLU A 29 -8.62 0.54 17.80
C GLU A 29 -7.63 -0.55 17.33
N ASP A 30 -7.82 -1.05 16.09
CA ASP A 30 -7.02 -2.13 15.50
C ASP A 30 -5.91 -1.55 14.58
N PRO A 31 -4.64 -1.51 15.04
CA PRO A 31 -3.54 -0.95 14.26
C PRO A 31 -3.19 -1.78 13.02
N ASP A 32 -3.44 -3.09 13.03
CA ASP A 32 -3.14 -3.98 11.90
C ASP A 32 -4.15 -3.74 10.78
N TYR A 33 -5.43 -3.71 11.14
CA TYR A 33 -6.50 -3.43 10.20
C TYR A 33 -6.41 -2.01 9.64
N LEU A 34 -5.96 -1.06 10.46
CA LEU A 34 -5.70 0.31 10.03
C LEU A 34 -4.56 0.38 9.00
N THR A 35 -3.47 -0.34 9.25
CA THR A 35 -2.30 -0.38 8.35
C THR A 35 -2.68 -0.99 7.01
N GLU A 36 -3.46 -2.08 7.01
CA GLU A 36 -3.99 -2.69 5.79
C GLU A 36 -4.90 -1.73 5.02
N GLY A 37 -5.78 -1.00 5.72
CA GLY A 37 -6.65 0.01 5.14
C GLY A 37 -5.88 1.09 4.38
N TYR A 38 -4.79 1.63 4.95
CA TYR A 38 -3.95 2.60 4.25
C TYR A 38 -3.21 2.02 3.05
N LEU A 39 -2.79 0.75 3.10
CA LEU A 39 -2.16 0.09 1.94
C LEU A 39 -3.18 -0.05 0.80
N ASN A 40 -4.40 -0.44 1.13
CA ASN A 40 -5.51 -0.53 0.18
C ASN A 40 -5.88 0.83 -0.41
N LEU A 41 -5.82 1.89 0.40
CA LEU A 41 -6.02 3.27 -0.04
C LEU A 41 -4.91 3.70 -1.02
N ALA A 42 -3.65 3.38 -0.72
CA ALA A 42 -2.51 3.66 -1.60
C ALA A 42 -2.65 2.95 -2.96
N ARG A 43 -2.96 1.64 -2.95
CA ARG A 43 -3.18 0.83 -4.16
C ARG A 43 -4.33 1.33 -5.01
N SER A 44 -5.44 1.73 -4.38
CA SER A 44 -6.59 2.28 -5.10
C SER A 44 -6.21 3.56 -5.85
N ASN A 45 -5.46 4.46 -5.21
CA ASN A 45 -4.95 5.68 -5.85
C ASN A 45 -3.91 5.37 -6.93
N GLU A 46 -3.07 4.35 -6.73
CA GLU A 46 -2.09 3.91 -7.74
C GLU A 46 -2.81 3.49 -9.03
N LYS A 47 -3.84 2.65 -8.91
CA LYS A 47 -4.65 2.21 -10.05
C LYS A 47 -5.48 3.32 -10.70
N LEU A 48 -5.79 4.37 -9.96
CA LEU A 48 -6.41 5.60 -10.46
C LEU A 48 -5.40 6.62 -11.03
N CYS A 49 -4.10 6.29 -11.02
CA CYS A 49 -2.99 7.16 -11.41
C CYS A 49 -2.86 8.45 -10.57
N ASP A 50 -3.42 8.48 -9.36
CA ASP A 50 -3.21 9.58 -8.39
C ASP A 50 -1.93 9.30 -7.58
N PHE A 51 -0.80 9.39 -8.26
CA PHE A 51 0.48 8.95 -7.74
C PHE A 51 0.98 9.77 -6.55
N GLN A 52 0.65 11.07 -6.48
CA GLN A 52 0.99 11.89 -5.30
C GLN A 52 0.29 11.35 -4.04
N LYS A 53 -0.99 10.97 -4.13
CA LYS A 53 -1.70 10.37 -3.00
C LYS A 53 -1.18 8.99 -2.66
N THR A 54 -0.85 8.16 -3.66
CA THR A 54 -0.20 6.86 -3.40
C THR A 54 1.06 7.02 -2.55
N VAL A 55 1.96 7.93 -2.92
CA VAL A 55 3.18 8.19 -2.13
C VAL A 55 2.85 8.67 -0.71
N SER A 56 1.86 9.55 -0.57
CA SER A 56 1.44 10.04 0.74
C SER A 56 0.96 8.90 1.65
N TYR A 57 0.05 8.05 1.16
CA TYR A 57 -0.50 6.95 1.95
C TYR A 57 0.52 5.83 2.21
N CYS A 58 1.41 5.55 1.25
CA CYS A 58 2.53 4.63 1.50
C CYS A 58 3.42 5.10 2.65
N LYS A 59 3.73 6.41 2.72
CA LYS A 59 4.49 6.97 3.85
C LYS A 59 3.73 6.83 5.17
N THR A 60 2.41 7.02 5.16
CA THR A 60 1.57 6.79 6.33
C THR A 60 1.66 5.34 6.81
N CYS A 61 1.51 4.34 5.91
CA CYS A 61 1.71 2.93 6.26
C CYS A 61 3.09 2.67 6.88
N LEU A 62 4.16 3.17 6.26
CA LEU A 62 5.52 2.97 6.75
C LEU A 62 5.79 3.65 8.10
N ASN A 63 4.99 4.64 8.50
CA ASN A 63 5.10 5.28 9.81
C ASN A 63 4.28 4.57 10.89
N MET A 64 3.34 3.70 10.52
CA MET A 64 2.47 2.93 11.42
C MET A 64 3.09 1.60 11.87
N GLN A 65 4.41 1.47 11.77
CA GLN A 65 5.14 0.26 12.19
C GLN A 65 4.96 -0.02 13.69
N GLY A 66 4.94 -1.30 14.05
CA GLY A 66 4.90 -1.72 15.46
C GLY A 66 4.35 -3.11 15.70
N THR A 67 3.74 -3.72 14.68
CA THR A 67 3.12 -5.04 14.74
C THR A 67 3.70 -5.99 13.69
N THR A 68 3.55 -7.30 13.90
CA THR A 68 4.01 -8.31 12.94
C THR A 68 3.35 -8.14 11.57
N VAL A 69 2.05 -7.80 11.51
CA VAL A 69 1.33 -7.59 10.25
C VAL A 69 1.85 -6.34 9.52
N SER A 70 2.04 -5.22 10.23
CA SER A 70 2.60 -4.00 9.62
C SER A 70 3.96 -4.23 8.97
N LEU A 71 4.80 -5.08 9.58
CA LEU A 71 6.11 -5.44 9.04
C LEU A 71 6.03 -6.32 7.79
N GLN A 72 5.08 -7.25 7.73
CA GLN A 72 4.86 -8.10 6.55
C GLN A 72 4.39 -7.29 5.34
N LEU A 73 3.61 -6.22 5.56
CA LEU A 73 3.09 -5.38 4.48
C LEU A 73 4.11 -4.42 3.87
N ASN A 74 5.27 -4.18 4.52
CA ASN A 74 6.26 -3.21 4.07
C ASN A 74 6.75 -3.45 2.63
N GLY A 75 6.92 -4.70 2.22
CA GLY A 75 7.30 -5.03 0.84
C GLY A 75 6.27 -4.54 -0.18
N GLN A 76 4.98 -4.77 0.09
CA GLN A 76 3.87 -4.35 -0.75
C GLN A 76 3.71 -2.82 -0.77
N VAL A 77 3.94 -2.15 0.37
CA VAL A 77 3.94 -0.69 0.48
C VAL A 77 5.07 -0.09 -0.37
N CYS A 78 6.28 -0.64 -0.28
CA CYS A 78 7.43 -0.20 -1.07
C CYS A 78 7.22 -0.43 -2.58
N LEU A 79 6.59 -1.54 -2.98
CA LEU A 79 6.24 -1.80 -4.37
C LEU A 79 5.27 -0.73 -4.92
N SER A 80 4.19 -0.46 -4.18
CA SER A 80 3.17 0.54 -4.58
C SER A 80 3.79 1.95 -4.66
N MET A 81 4.69 2.27 -3.73
CA MET A 81 5.44 3.54 -3.74
C MET A 81 6.40 3.64 -4.94
N GLY A 82 7.05 2.53 -5.32
CA GLY A 82 7.88 2.45 -6.52
C GLY A 82 7.08 2.71 -7.80
N ASN A 83 5.90 2.08 -7.92
CA ASN A 83 4.98 2.30 -9.05
C ASN A 83 4.54 3.76 -9.14
N ALA A 84 4.24 4.39 -8.01
CA ALA A 84 3.87 5.79 -7.98
C ALA A 84 5.02 6.72 -8.41
N TYR A 85 6.24 6.49 -7.93
CA TYR A 85 7.39 7.26 -8.38
C TYR A 85 7.71 7.04 -9.87
N LEU A 86 7.50 5.83 -10.37
CA LEU A 86 7.62 5.53 -11.80
C LEU A 86 6.59 6.33 -12.61
N GLY A 87 5.32 6.33 -12.20
CA GLY A 87 4.26 7.13 -12.82
C GLY A 87 4.52 8.64 -12.78
N LEU A 88 5.22 9.13 -11.75
CA LEU A 88 5.66 10.51 -11.64
C LEU A 88 6.99 10.81 -12.37
N SER A 89 7.58 9.82 -13.06
CA SER A 89 8.89 9.94 -13.72
C SER A 89 10.05 10.29 -12.77
N VAL A 90 9.94 9.93 -11.49
CA VAL A 90 11.00 10.12 -10.46
C VAL A 90 11.80 8.83 -10.31
N PHE A 91 12.55 8.50 -11.38
CA PHE A 91 13.13 7.16 -11.56
C PHE A 91 14.07 6.70 -10.44
N GLN A 92 14.90 7.61 -9.91
CA GLN A 92 15.81 7.28 -8.81
C GLN A 92 15.05 6.78 -7.57
N LYS A 93 13.96 7.44 -7.20
CA LYS A 93 13.14 7.04 -6.04
C LYS A 93 12.32 5.79 -6.32
N ALA A 94 11.92 5.57 -7.57
CA ALA A 94 11.25 4.35 -7.98
C ALA A 94 12.18 3.14 -7.76
N LEU A 95 13.42 3.23 -8.26
CA LEU A 95 14.44 2.18 -8.09
C LEU A 95 14.69 1.90 -6.61
N GLU A 96 14.96 2.93 -5.80
CA GLU A 96 15.16 2.78 -4.34
C GLU A 96 13.97 2.11 -3.64
N SER A 97 12.75 2.39 -4.10
CA SER A 97 11.54 1.78 -3.53
C SER A 97 11.40 0.31 -3.92
N TYR A 98 11.70 -0.03 -5.18
CA TYR A 98 11.70 -1.42 -5.63
C TYR A 98 12.80 -2.26 -4.96
N GLU A 99 14.00 -1.71 -4.77
CA GLU A 99 15.06 -2.39 -4.02
C GLU A 99 14.65 -2.67 -2.57
N LYS A 100 13.96 -1.72 -1.91
CA LYS A 100 13.41 -1.95 -0.57
C LYS A 100 12.35 -3.04 -0.59
N ALA A 101 11.44 -3.03 -1.56
CA ALA A 101 10.42 -4.07 -1.70
C ALA A 101 11.04 -5.47 -1.82
N LEU A 102 12.07 -5.61 -2.67
CA LEU A 102 12.82 -6.85 -2.83
C LEU A 102 13.50 -7.29 -1.53
N ARG A 103 14.15 -6.37 -0.80
CA ARG A 103 14.78 -6.70 0.50
C ARG A 103 13.75 -7.24 1.50
N TYR A 104 12.55 -6.66 1.56
CA TYR A 104 11.49 -7.18 2.43
C TYR A 104 11.00 -8.56 2.00
N ALA A 105 10.85 -8.81 0.69
CA ALA A 105 10.46 -10.13 0.18
C ALA A 105 11.46 -11.22 0.60
N HIS A 106 12.76 -10.95 0.45
CA HIS A 106 13.82 -11.88 0.83
C HIS A 106 13.90 -12.10 2.35
N ASN A 107 13.68 -11.06 3.16
CA ASN A 107 13.74 -11.15 4.61
C ASN A 107 12.53 -11.86 5.22
N ASN A 108 11.37 -11.83 4.56
CA ASN A 108 10.12 -12.43 5.05
C ASN A 108 9.84 -13.82 4.46
N ASP A 109 10.73 -14.37 3.63
CA ASP A 109 10.49 -15.58 2.82
C ASP A 109 9.19 -15.44 1.98
N ASP A 110 8.81 -14.19 1.67
CA ASP A 110 7.58 -13.85 0.97
C ASP A 110 7.80 -14.00 -0.53
N LYS A 111 7.42 -15.18 -1.06
CA LYS A 111 7.53 -15.53 -2.48
C LYS A 111 6.45 -14.89 -3.36
N MET A 112 5.54 -14.08 -2.80
CA MET A 112 4.44 -13.45 -3.54
C MET A 112 4.78 -12.07 -4.14
N LEU A 113 5.97 -11.53 -3.87
CA LEU A 113 6.56 -10.38 -4.56
C LEU A 113 7.49 -10.84 -5.69
#